data_AF-A0A387H8R2-F1
#
_entry.id   AF-A0A387H8R2-F1
#
_cell.length_a   1.000
_cell.length_b   1.000
_cell.length_c   1.000
_cell.angle_alpha   90.00
_cell.angle_beta   90.00
_cell.angle_gamma   90.00
#
_symmetry.space_group_name_H-M   'P 1'
#
loop_
_entity.id
_entity.type
_entity.pdbx_description
1 polymer ?
#
loop_
_entity_poly.entity_id
_entity_poly.type
_entity_poly.pdbx_seq_one_letter_code
_entity_poly.pdbx_strand_id
1 'polypeptide(L)' 'MTKAPAKPGLPISLSVEIPTTWTPEQALAVFELLTEIRDRVWHQYNVQIQTELQNQRLPNK' A
#
# COMPACT_ATOMS: atom_id res chain seq x y z
N MET A 1 22.15 24.02 23.88
CA MET A 1 20.78 23.75 23.39
C MET A 1 20.82 22.53 22.48
N THR A 2 20.37 21.37 22.95
CA THR A 2 20.39 20.09 22.21
C THR A 2 19.07 19.94 21.43
N LYS A 3 19.17 19.87 20.10
CA LYS A 3 18.03 19.68 19.18
C LYS A 3 17.61 18.21 19.20
N ALA A 4 16.40 17.92 19.67
CA ALA A 4 15.84 16.57 19.69
C ALA A 4 15.65 16.02 18.26
N PRO A 5 15.83 14.71 18.01
CA PRO A 5 15.64 14.11 16.70
C PRO A 5 14.16 14.08 16.32
N ALA A 6 13.85 14.47 15.08
CA ALA A 6 12.50 14.45 14.52
C ALA A 6 11.98 13.01 14.51
N LYS A 7 10.79 12.78 15.06
CA LYS A 7 10.12 11.47 15.03
C LYS A 7 9.86 11.07 13.56
N PRO A 8 10.17 9.82 13.15
CA PRO A 8 9.81 9.33 11.83
C PRO A 8 8.31 9.50 11.61
N GLY A 9 7.94 10.09 10.47
CA GLY A 9 6.57 10.40 10.12
C GLY A 9 5.67 9.18 10.23
N LEU A 10 4.51 9.37 10.87
CA LEU A 10 3.43 8.40 10.94
C LEU A 10 3.15 7.84 9.53
N PRO A 11 2.85 6.53 9.36
CA PRO A 11 2.39 6.01 8.08
C PRO A 11 1.16 6.81 7.66
N ILE A 12 1.24 7.44 6.49
CA ILE A 12 0.13 8.17 5.87
C ILE A 12 -0.91 7.11 5.52
N SER A 13 -1.93 6.94 6.36
CA SER A 13 -3.08 6.10 6.04
C SER A 13 -3.91 6.81 4.97
N LEU A 14 -4.00 6.19 3.79
CA LEU A 14 -4.84 6.67 2.71
C LEU A 14 -6.27 6.15 2.92
N SER A 15 -7.21 7.04 3.25
CA SER A 15 -8.64 6.73 3.19
C SER A 15 -9.13 6.94 1.76
N VAL A 16 -9.45 5.85 1.06
CA VAL A 16 -10.00 5.90 -0.30
C VAL A 16 -11.51 5.68 -0.20
N GLU A 17 -12.28 6.77 -0.28
CA GLU A 17 -13.74 6.69 -0.45
C GLU A 17 -14.02 6.43 -1.94
N ILE A 18 -14.84 5.41 -2.25
CA ILE A 18 -15.22 5.05 -3.62
C ILE A 18 -16.65 5.54 -3.86
N PRO A 19 -16.86 6.62 -4.65
CA PRO A 19 -18.18 7.07 -5.06
C PRO A 19 -18.93 5.99 -5.86
N THR A 20 -20.20 5.77 -5.54
CA THR A 20 -21.10 4.88 -6.30
C THR A 20 -21.60 5.50 -7.61
N THR A 21 -21.23 6.76 -7.88
CA THR A 21 -21.69 7.54 -9.05
C THR A 21 -20.72 7.49 -10.23
N TRP A 22 -19.66 6.68 -10.17
CA TRP A 22 -18.66 6.60 -11.24
C TRP A 22 -19.26 6.06 -12.53
N THR A 23 -18.87 6.65 -13.65
CA THR A 23 -19.09 6.03 -14.96
C THR A 23 -18.16 4.82 -15.13
N PRO A 24 -18.49 3.86 -16.01
CA PRO A 24 -17.63 2.71 -16.27
C PRO A 24 -16.20 3.10 -16.68
N GLU A 25 -16.03 4.17 -17.46
CA GLU A 25 -14.72 4.68 -17.90
C GLU A 25 -13.92 5.26 -16.73
N GLN A 26 -14.58 5.97 -15.81
CA GLN A 26 -13.93 6.50 -14.61
C GLN A 26 -13.49 5.38 -13.67
N ALA A 27 -14.35 4.37 -13.47
CA ALA A 27 -14.00 3.21 -12.67
C ALA A 27 -12.80 2.45 -13.26
N LEU A 28 -12.74 2.33 -14.58
CA LEU A 28 -11.60 1.72 -15.28
C LEU A 28 -10.31 2.51 -15.08
N ALA A 29 -10.33 3.84 -15.25
CA ALA A 29 -9.15 4.68 -15.06
C ALA A 29 -8.58 4.57 -13.63
N VAL A 30 -9.45 4.53 -12.62
CA VAL A 30 -9.02 4.31 -11.23
C VAL A 30 -8.48 2.89 -11.03
N PHE A 31 -9.09 1.89 -11.64
CA PHE A 31 -8.62 0.51 -11.58
C PHE A 31 -7.20 0.34 -12.17
N GLU A 32 -6.92 1.02 -13.28
CA GLU A 32 -5.58 1.06 -13.89
C GLU A 32 -4.57 1.76 -12.97
N LEU A 33 -4.95 2.88 -12.37
CA LEU A 33 -4.10 3.58 -11.39
C LEU A 33 -3.77 2.68 -10.18
N LEU A 34 -4.76 1.97 -9.63
CA LEU A 34 -4.55 1.03 -8.53
C LEU A 34 -3.62 -0.12 -8.93
N THR A 35 -3.74 -0.59 -10.17
CA THR A 35 -2.87 -1.63 -10.74
C THR A 35 -1.42 -1.14 -10.83
N GLU A 36 -1.19 0.09 -11.29
CA GLU A 36 0.15 0.67 -11.35
C GLU A 36 0.75 0.87 -9.95
N ILE A 37 -0.04 1.37 -9.00
CA ILE A 37 0.39 1.53 -7.60
C ILE A 37 0.78 0.16 -7.02
N ARG A 38 -0.06 -0.86 -7.22
CA ARG A 38 0.24 -2.23 -6.79
C ARG A 38 1.56 -2.71 -7.36
N ASP A 39 1.80 -2.51 -8.66
CA ASP A 39 3.01 -2.98 -9.32
C ASP A 39 4.26 -2.26 -8.79
N ARG A 40 4.17 -0.95 -8.48
CA ARG A 40 5.24 -0.20 -7.82
C ARG A 40 5.54 -0.72 -6.42
N VAL A 41 4.50 -0.97 -5.62
CA VAL A 41 4.64 -1.55 -4.28
C VAL A 41 5.29 -2.93 -4.37
N TRP A 42 4.85 -3.75 -5.33
CA TRP A 42 5.44 -5.05 -5.57
C TRP A 42 6.92 -4.92 -5.97
N HIS A 43 7.26 -4.04 -6.90
CA HIS A 43 8.64 -3.83 -7.29
C HIS A 43 9.55 -3.49 -6.10
N GLN A 44 9.11 -2.59 -5.23
CA GLN A 44 9.88 -2.13 -4.07
C GLN A 44 9.92 -3.14 -2.91
N TYR A 45 8.84 -3.87 -2.66
CA TYR A 45 8.65 -4.68 -1.46
C TYR A 45 8.44 -6.18 -1.72
N ASN A 46 8.59 -6.68 -2.97
CA ASN A 46 8.27 -8.07 -3.32
C ASN A 46 8.91 -9.10 -2.38
N VAL A 47 10.17 -8.92 -1.98
CA VAL A 47 10.87 -9.85 -1.09
C VAL A 47 10.23 -9.85 0.29
N GLN A 48 9.99 -8.66 0.85
CA GLN A 48 9.40 -8.50 2.17
C GLN A 48 7.96 -9.04 2.20
N ILE A 49 7.17 -8.75 1.16
CA ILE A 49 5.81 -9.28 1.00
C ILE A 49 5.83 -10.80 0.91
N GLN A 50 6.75 -11.38 0.13
CA GLN A 50 6.88 -12.85 0.03
C GLN A 50 7.30 -13.48 1.36
N THR A 51 8.27 -12.91 2.06
CA THR A 51 8.69 -13.36 3.38
C THR A 51 7.53 -13.30 4.37
N GLU A 52 6.76 -12.21 4.38
CA GLU A 52 5.61 -12.06 5.26
C GLU A 52 4.50 -13.06 4.93
N LEU A 53 4.19 -13.25 3.64
CA LEU A 53 3.23 -14.28 3.20
C LEU A 53 3.66 -15.70 3.58
N GLN A 54 4.97 -15.99 3.54
CA GLN A 54 5.51 -17.28 3.98
C GLN A 54 5.39 -17.44 5.50
N ASN A 55 5.71 -16.39 6.27
CA ASN A 55 5.57 -16.39 7.72
C ASN A 55 4.10 -16.57 8.16
N GLN A 56 3.13 -15.99 7.43
CA GLN A 56 1.71 -16.19 7.72
C GLN A 56 1.22 -17.60 7.37
N ARG A 57 1.81 -18.23 6.34
CA ARG A 57 1.46 -19.60 5.93
C ARG A 57 2.06 -20.67 6.83
N LEU A 58 3.18 -20.39 7.48
CA LEU A 58 3.74 -21.25 8.50
C LEU A 58 3.06 -20.89 9.82
N PRO A 59 2.08 -21.67 10.31
CA PRO A 59 1.52 -21.39 11.63
C PRO A 59 2.67 -21.46 12.62
N ASN A 60 2.80 -20.37 13.40
CA ASN A 60 3.76 -20.18 14.46
C ASN A 60 4.22 -21.53 15.08
N LYS A 61 5.49 -21.89 14.92
CA LYS A 61 6.06 -23.06 15.58
C LYS A 61 6.24 -22.79 17.07
#